data_AF-I3SLE7-F1
#
_entry.id   AF-I3SLE7-F1
#
_cell.length_a   1.000
_cell.length_b   1.000
_cell.length_c   1.000
_cell.angle_alpha   90.00
_cell.angle_beta   90.00
_cell.angle_gamma   90.00
#
_symmetry.space_group_name_H-M   'P 1'
#
loop_
_entity.id
_entity.type
_entity.pdbx_description
1 polymer ?
#
loop_
_entity_poly.entity_id
_entity_poly.type
_entity_poly.pdbx_seq_one_letter_code
_entity_poly.pdbx_strand_id
1 'polypeptide(L)'
;MLDLSYNNLCGRIPLGTQLRSFDASSYEGNADLCGKPLDKKCPGDEEAPQEPKSHKETSPEDNKSIYLSVAWGFITGFWSLWGSLLLSDTWRHTYMLFLNNIIDTVYVFTAVSAAKFQRWLKGLMEKY
;
A
#
# COMPACT_ATOMS: atom_id res chain seq x y z
N MET A 1 4.54 -13.46 -34.92
CA MET A 1 5.95 -13.03 -34.99
C MET A 1 5.95 -11.62 -35.55
N LEU A 2 6.67 -10.70 -34.92
CA LEU A 2 6.82 -9.34 -35.44
C LEU A 2 8.02 -9.32 -36.37
N ASP A 3 7.85 -8.80 -37.57
CA ASP A 3 8.93 -8.68 -38.56
C ASP A 3 9.24 -7.21 -38.79
N LEU A 4 10.48 -6.83 -38.50
CA LEU A 4 11.03 -5.47 -38.67
C LEU A 4 12.22 -5.50 -39.65
N SER A 5 12.36 -6.59 -40.42
CA SER A 5 13.44 -6.74 -41.39
C SER A 5 13.29 -5.76 -42.55
N TYR A 6 14.40 -5.46 -43.22
CA TYR A 6 14.52 -4.61 -44.40
C TYR A 6 13.83 -3.24 -44.26
N ASN A 7 14.05 -2.59 -43.12
CA ASN A 7 13.63 -1.21 -42.86
C ASN A 7 14.86 -0.29 -42.71
N ASN A 8 14.59 1.01 -42.55
CA ASN A 8 15.62 2.01 -42.28
C ASN A 8 15.64 2.40 -40.79
N LEU A 9 15.65 1.41 -39.89
CA LEU A 9 15.75 1.65 -38.45
C LEU A 9 17.21 1.93 -38.05
N CYS A 10 17.40 2.85 -37.11
CA CYS A 10 18.71 3.28 -36.63
C CYS A 10 18.77 3.26 -35.10
N GLY A 11 19.96 3.06 -34.54
CA GLY A 11 20.22 3.21 -33.10
C GLY A 11 20.19 1.90 -32.30
N ARG A 12 20.23 2.03 -30.97
CA ARG A 12 20.30 0.88 -30.05
C ARG A 12 18.92 0.23 -29.87
N ILE A 13 18.85 -1.09 -30.00
CA ILE A 13 17.64 -1.85 -29.65
C ILE A 13 17.37 -1.71 -28.14
N PRO A 14 16.19 -1.23 -27.72
CA PRO A 14 15.90 -0.97 -26.31
C PRO A 14 15.93 -2.25 -25.46
N LEU A 15 16.63 -2.21 -24.32
CA LEU A 15 16.86 -3.38 -23.44
C LEU A 15 15.63 -3.83 -22.62
N GLY A 16 14.61 -2.99 -22.49
CA GLY A 16 13.54 -3.14 -21.49
C GLY A 16 12.17 -3.61 -22.00
N THR A 17 12.02 -4.01 -23.27
CA THR A 17 10.70 -4.28 -23.86
C THR A 17 10.63 -5.62 -24.63
N GLN A 18 9.41 -6.02 -25.05
CA GLN A 18 9.15 -7.20 -25.91
C GLN A 18 10.04 -7.28 -27.16
N LEU A 19 10.64 -6.16 -27.57
CA LEU A 19 11.51 -6.10 -28.74
C LEU A 19 12.78 -6.96 -28.60
N ARG A 20 13.31 -7.14 -27.38
CA ARG A 20 14.47 -8.01 -27.16
C ARG A 20 14.19 -9.50 -27.39
N SER A 21 12.92 -9.92 -27.24
CA SER A 21 12.55 -11.35 -27.37
C SER A 21 12.38 -11.83 -28.80
N PHE A 22 12.46 -10.95 -29.80
CA PHE A 22 12.44 -11.36 -31.20
C PHE A 22 13.81 -11.84 -31.66
N ASP A 23 13.82 -12.73 -32.65
CA ASP A 23 15.05 -13.25 -33.24
C ASP A 23 15.79 -12.17 -34.03
N ALA A 24 17.10 -12.36 -34.22
CA ALA A 24 17.93 -11.44 -35.00
C ALA A 24 17.43 -11.28 -36.45
N SER A 25 16.80 -12.31 -37.01
CA SER A 25 16.18 -12.29 -38.36
C SER A 25 15.07 -11.24 -38.48
N SER A 26 14.32 -10.99 -37.40
CA SER A 26 13.30 -9.93 -37.37
C SER A 26 13.89 -8.53 -37.51
N TYR A 27 15.20 -8.34 -37.41
CA TYR A 27 15.89 -7.05 -37.54
C TYR A 27 16.84 -6.99 -38.74
N GLU A 28 16.88 -8.05 -39.56
CA GLU A 28 17.77 -8.17 -40.71
C GLU A 28 17.58 -7.01 -41.70
N GLY A 29 18.65 -6.56 -42.38
CA GLY A 29 18.55 -5.49 -43.38
C GLY A 29 18.51 -4.05 -42.85
N ASN A 30 18.53 -3.82 -41.53
CA ASN A 30 18.63 -2.47 -40.94
C ASN A 30 20.09 -2.12 -40.61
N ALA A 31 20.77 -1.38 -41.49
CA ALA A 31 22.21 -1.16 -41.41
C ALA A 31 22.67 -0.37 -40.16
N ASP A 32 21.83 0.50 -39.61
CA ASP A 32 22.19 1.44 -38.53
C ASP A 32 21.74 0.98 -37.14
N LEU A 33 21.13 -0.21 -37.03
CA LEU A 33 20.82 -0.80 -35.72
C LEU A 33 22.08 -1.34 -35.05
N CYS A 34 22.06 -1.41 -33.73
CA CYS A 34 23.08 -2.06 -32.91
C CYS A 34 22.47 -2.57 -31.58
N GLY A 35 23.16 -3.48 -30.91
CA GLY A 35 22.74 -4.11 -29.65
C GLY A 35 22.01 -5.45 -29.85
N LYS A 36 21.90 -6.23 -28.77
CA LYS A 36 21.26 -7.57 -28.80
C LYS A 36 19.79 -7.48 -29.27
N PRO A 37 19.31 -8.41 -30.11
CA PRO A 37 19.91 -9.71 -30.49
C PRO A 37 20.93 -9.67 -31.65
N LEU A 38 21.18 -8.52 -32.27
CA LEU A 38 22.17 -8.41 -33.34
C LEU A 38 23.60 -8.52 -32.77
N ASP A 39 24.52 -9.10 -33.54
CA ASP A 39 25.95 -9.20 -33.18
C ASP A 39 26.72 -7.88 -33.39
N LYS A 40 26.01 -6.82 -33.80
CA LYS A 40 26.58 -5.48 -33.98
C LYS A 40 26.55 -4.73 -32.66
N LYS A 41 27.73 -4.51 -32.06
CA LYS A 41 27.88 -3.71 -30.83
C LYS A 41 27.61 -2.23 -31.07
N CYS A 42 27.00 -1.56 -30.10
CA CYS A 42 26.83 -0.11 -30.10
C CYS A 42 28.06 0.59 -29.52
N PRO A 43 28.31 1.87 -29.89
CA PRO A 43 29.28 2.71 -29.20
C PRO A 43 28.94 2.79 -27.70
N GLY A 44 29.90 2.47 -26.83
CA GLY A 44 29.69 2.41 -25.37
C GLY A 44 29.35 1.03 -24.80
N ASP A 45 29.42 -0.04 -25.61
CA ASP A 45 29.41 -1.44 -25.14
C ASP A 45 30.82 -1.94 -24.69
N GLU A 46 31.75 -1.03 -24.39
CA GLU A 46 32.98 -1.38 -23.68
C GLU A 46 32.60 -2.04 -22.35
N GLU A 47 33.28 -3.15 -22.02
CA GLU A 47 32.96 -4.03 -20.91
C GLU A 47 32.92 -3.27 -19.58
N ALA A 48 31.74 -2.76 -19.23
CA ALA A 48 31.42 -2.41 -17.86
C ALA A 48 31.47 -3.71 -17.05
N PRO A 49 32.19 -3.75 -15.92
CA PRO A 49 32.17 -4.89 -15.02
C PRO A 49 30.73 -5.32 -14.79
N GLN A 50 30.47 -6.63 -14.91
CA GLN A 50 29.16 -7.21 -14.67
C GLN A 50 28.58 -6.61 -13.39
N GLU A 51 27.61 -5.70 -13.52
CA GLU A 51 26.81 -5.31 -12.37
C GLU A 51 26.19 -6.61 -11.85
N PRO A 52 26.35 -6.93 -10.56
CA PRO A 52 25.67 -8.08 -10.00
C PRO A 52 24.21 -7.86 -10.30
N LYS A 53 23.59 -8.86 -10.94
CA LYS A 53 22.15 -8.93 -11.13
C LYS A 53 21.53 -8.49 -9.81
N SER A 54 20.98 -7.27 -9.78
CA SER A 54 20.12 -6.87 -8.68
C SER A 54 18.90 -7.76 -8.82
N HIS A 55 18.99 -8.94 -8.19
CA HIS A 55 17.86 -9.43 -7.45
C HIS A 55 17.36 -8.20 -6.70
N LYS A 56 16.20 -7.70 -7.15
CA LYS A 56 15.37 -6.85 -6.31
C LYS A 56 15.01 -7.71 -5.10
N GLU A 57 15.95 -7.83 -4.17
CA GLU A 57 15.61 -8.00 -2.78
C GLU A 57 14.78 -6.76 -2.49
N THR A 58 13.47 -6.95 -2.43
CA THR A 58 12.51 -5.95 -1.98
C THR A 58 13.10 -5.33 -0.72
N SER A 59 13.62 -4.11 -0.84
CA SER A 59 14.28 -3.49 0.30
C SER A 59 13.22 -3.31 1.39
N PRO A 60 13.58 -3.39 2.67
CA PRO A 60 12.65 -3.10 3.76
C PRO A 60 11.94 -1.73 3.61
N GLU A 61 12.54 -0.80 2.86
CA GLU A 61 12.01 0.54 2.61
C GLU A 61 10.88 0.56 1.56
N ASP A 62 10.90 -0.34 0.57
CA ASP A 62 9.86 -0.42 -0.46
C ASP A 62 8.51 -0.85 0.15
N ASN A 63 8.55 -1.78 1.11
CA ASN A 63 7.37 -2.26 1.83
C ASN A 63 6.75 -1.18 2.75
N LYS A 64 7.55 -0.21 3.19
CA LYS A 64 7.08 0.89 4.05
C LYS A 64 6.09 1.77 3.32
N SER A 65 6.31 2.01 2.02
CA SER A 65 5.41 2.81 1.18
C SER A 65 4.05 2.14 1.00
N ILE A 66 4.04 0.82 0.79
CA ILE A 66 2.84 -0.01 0.67
C ILE A 66 2.11 -0.08 2.01
N TYR A 67 2.82 -0.27 3.10
CA TYR A 67 2.23 -0.28 4.43
C TYR A 67 1.60 1.06 4.79
N LEU A 68 2.28 2.17 4.47
CA LEU A 68 1.78 3.52 4.73
C LEU A 68 0.51 3.81 3.93
N SER A 69 0.44 3.41 2.67
CA SER A 69 -0.77 3.59 1.84
C SER A 69 -1.94 2.73 2.32
N VAL A 70 -1.68 1.48 2.73
CA VAL A 70 -2.69 0.60 3.33
C VAL A 70 -3.20 1.16 4.66
N ALA A 71 -2.31 1.64 5.53
CA ALA A 71 -2.68 2.24 6.80
C ALA A 71 -3.56 3.49 6.59
N TRP A 72 -3.15 4.38 5.68
CA TRP A 72 -3.96 5.57 5.34
C TRP A 72 -5.30 5.19 4.73
N GLY A 73 -5.35 4.21 3.84
CA GLY A 73 -6.60 3.71 3.24
C GLY A 73 -7.56 3.10 4.27
N PHE A 74 -7.03 2.38 5.26
CA PHE A 74 -7.84 1.84 6.35
C PHE A 74 -8.42 2.96 7.22
N ILE A 75 -7.60 3.95 7.59
CA ILE A 75 -8.03 5.11 8.36
C ILE A 75 -9.14 5.84 7.60
N THR A 76 -8.89 6.28 6.37
CA THR A 76 -9.88 7.06 5.61
C THR A 76 -11.15 6.26 5.32
N GLY A 77 -11.06 4.97 5.00
CA GLY A 77 -12.21 4.10 4.79
C GLY A 77 -13.04 3.90 6.05
N PHE A 78 -12.39 3.60 7.18
CA PHE A 78 -13.07 3.43 8.47
C PHE A 78 -13.78 4.72 8.88
N TRP A 79 -13.06 5.85 8.89
CA TRP A 79 -13.65 7.14 9.24
C TRP A 79 -14.70 7.61 8.23
N SER A 80 -14.63 7.23 6.96
CA SER A 80 -15.67 7.56 5.98
C SER A 80 -16.97 6.80 6.25
N LEU A 81 -16.89 5.52 6.61
CA LEU A 81 -18.08 4.71 6.94
C LEU A 81 -18.73 5.20 8.24
N TRP A 82 -17.93 5.30 9.31
CA TRP A 82 -18.41 5.76 10.61
C TRP A 82 -18.80 7.25 10.58
N GLY A 83 -18.01 8.09 9.91
CA GLY A 83 -18.27 9.52 9.75
C GLY A 83 -19.53 9.79 8.93
N SER A 84 -19.77 9.08 7.82
CA SER A 84 -21.02 9.23 7.06
C SER A 84 -22.24 8.76 7.86
N LEU A 85 -22.10 7.68 8.65
CA LEU A 85 -23.14 7.20 9.55
C LEU A 85 -23.46 8.24 10.64
N LEU A 86 -22.45 8.94 11.15
CA LEU A 86 -22.58 10.01 12.14
C LEU A 86 -23.06 11.35 11.54
N LEU A 87 -22.89 11.60 10.25
CA LEU A 87 -23.31 12.82 9.56
C LEU A 87 -24.74 12.75 8.99
N SER A 88 -25.34 11.57 8.92
CA SER A 88 -26.76 11.44 8.59
C SER A 88 -27.60 11.98 9.73
N ASP A 89 -28.20 13.17 9.57
CA ASP A 89 -28.93 13.88 10.65
C ASP A 89 -29.99 13.01 11.35
N THR A 90 -30.66 12.14 10.60
CA THR A 90 -31.68 11.21 11.12
C THR A 90 -31.09 10.13 12.02
N TRP A 91 -29.92 9.61 11.66
CA TRP A 91 -29.23 8.57 12.43
C TRP A 91 -28.41 9.15 13.57
N ARG A 92 -27.82 10.34 13.38
CA ARG A 92 -27.03 11.04 14.40
C ARG A 92 -27.84 11.31 15.66
N HIS A 93 -29.06 11.82 15.51
CA HIS A 93 -29.91 12.12 16.66
C HIS A 93 -30.31 10.84 17.42
N THR A 94 -30.71 9.80 16.69
CA THR A 94 -31.09 8.51 17.27
C THR A 94 -29.90 7.82 17.96
N TYR A 95 -28.72 7.87 17.34
CA TYR A 95 -27.49 7.31 17.88
C TYR A 95 -26.99 8.07 19.12
N MET A 96 -27.02 9.41 19.10
CA MET A 96 -26.66 10.22 20.28
C MET A 96 -27.61 9.99 21.45
N LEU A 97 -28.93 9.89 21.19
CA LEU A 97 -29.90 9.57 22.24
C LEU A 97 -29.62 8.19 22.86
N PHE A 98 -29.31 7.20 22.02
CA PHE A 98 -28.96 5.86 22.48
C PHE A 98 -27.68 5.85 23.32
N LEU A 99 -26.62 6.52 22.88
CA LEU A 99 -25.38 6.64 23.65
C LEU A 99 -25.60 7.34 24.99
N ASN A 100 -26.34 8.44 25.02
CA ASN A 100 -26.65 9.15 26.26
C ASN A 100 -27.41 8.25 27.24
N ASN A 101 -28.35 7.44 26.77
CA ASN A 101 -29.08 6.48 27.60
C ASN A 101 -28.17 5.38 28.18
N ILE A 102 -27.23 4.86 27.38
CA ILE A 102 -26.23 3.89 27.87
C ILE A 102 -25.32 4.55 28.91
N ILE A 103 -24.80 5.74 28.62
CA ILE A 103 -23.90 6.46 29.53
C ILE A 103 -24.57 6.74 30.86
N ASP A 104 -25.82 7.19 30.86
CA ASP A 104 -26.59 7.45 32.08
C ASP A 104 -26.80 6.17 32.90
N THR A 105 -27.17 5.06 32.24
CA THR A 105 -27.32 3.75 32.89
C THR A 105 -26.02 3.28 33.54
N VAL A 106 -24.89 3.40 32.83
CA VAL A 106 -23.56 3.04 33.35
C VAL A 106 -23.17 3.97 34.49
N TYR A 107 -23.41 5.27 34.36
CA TYR A 107 -23.10 6.27 35.39
C TYR A 107 -23.87 5.99 36.68
N VAL A 108 -25.18 5.76 36.60
CA VAL A 108 -26.03 5.42 37.75
C VAL A 108 -25.56 4.10 38.37
N PHE A 109 -25.30 3.08 37.57
CA PHE A 109 -24.79 1.81 38.07
C PHE A 109 -23.46 1.97 38.80
N THR A 110 -22.56 2.77 38.25
CA THR A 110 -21.24 3.06 38.81
C THR A 110 -21.37 3.84 40.11
N ALA A 111 -22.20 4.88 40.14
CA ALA A 111 -22.47 5.69 41.34
C ALA A 111 -23.09 4.85 42.47
N VAL A 112 -24.07 3.99 42.15
CA VAL A 112 -24.69 3.08 43.12
C VAL A 112 -23.68 2.05 43.63
N SER A 113 -22.88 1.48 42.73
CA SER A 113 -21.86 0.50 43.10
C SER A 113 -20.77 1.12 43.97
N ALA A 114 -20.31 2.33 43.64
CA ALA A 114 -19.36 3.10 44.44
C ALA A 114 -19.93 3.43 45.82
N ALA A 115 -21.19 3.89 45.90
CA ALA A 115 -21.84 4.19 47.18
C ALA A 115 -22.01 2.94 48.05
N LYS A 116 -22.37 1.80 47.46
CA LYS A 116 -22.44 0.50 48.16
C LYS A 116 -21.07 0.07 48.66
N PHE A 117 -20.04 0.19 47.83
CA PHE A 117 -18.67 -0.16 48.17
C PHE A 117 -18.13 0.72 49.31
N GLN A 118 -18.37 2.03 49.27
CA GLN A 118 -18.00 2.95 50.36
C GLN A 118 -18.67 2.58 51.69
N ARG A 119 -19.95 2.20 51.69
CA ARG A 119 -20.64 1.76 52.91
C ARG A 119 -20.05 0.45 53.46
N TRP A 120 -19.76 -0.50 52.58
CA TRP A 120 -19.12 -1.75 52.97
C TRP A 120 -17.72 -1.53 53.55
N LEU A 121 -16.90 -0.68 52.92
CA LEU A 121 -15.58 -0.30 53.44
C LEU A 121 -15.67 0.35 54.82
N LYS A 122 -16.63 1.26 55.02
CA LYS A 122 -16.83 1.90 56.32
C LYS A 122 -17.19 0.88 57.40
N GLY A 123 -18.04 -0.09 57.09
CA GLY A 123 -18.38 -1.17 58.02
C GLY A 123 -17.24 -2.14 58.33
N LEU A 124 -16.27 -2.31 57.41
CA LEU A 124 -15.04 -3.04 57.69
C LEU A 124 -14.10 -2.28 58.62
N MET A 125 -13.96 -0.97 58.40
CA MET A 125 -13.10 -0.11 59.21
C MET A 125 -13.62 0.08 60.64
N GLU A 126 -14.94 0.02 60.87
CA GLU A 126 -15.53 0.06 62.22
C GLU A 126 -15.44 -1.28 62.97
N LYS A 127 -15.16 -2.39 62.27
CA LYS A 127 -15.08 -3.74 62.85
C LYS A 127 -13.66 -4.18 63.24
N TYR A 128 -12.64 -3.40 62.91
CA TYR A 128 -11.23 -3.66 63.20
C TYR A 128 -10.68 -2.54 64.08
#